data_AF-A0AAN1RV74-F1
#
_entry.id   AF-A0AAN1RV74-F1
#
_cell.length_a   1.000
_cell.length_b   1.000
_cell.length_c   1.000
_cell.angle_alpha   90.00
_cell.angle_beta   90.00
_cell.angle_gamma   90.00
#
_symmetry.space_group_name_H-M   'P 1'
#
loop_
_entity.id
_entity.type
_entity.pdbx_description
1 polymer ?
#
loop_
_entity_poly.entity_id
_entity_poly.type
_entity_poly.pdbx_seq_one_letter_code
_entity_poly.pdbx_strand_id
1 'polypeptide(L)' 'MTAAAQAAQNAIEVGAEDLPVYCPGPKAPLWSMHPRVFLDVAHTGSARCPYCGTEYRLKPGTVVHGH' A
#
# COMPACT_ATOMS: atom_id res chain seq x y z
N MET A 1 -26.31 5.37 -19.54
CA MET A 1 -25.29 5.64 -18.51
C MET A 1 -25.15 4.39 -17.64
N THR A 2 -24.32 3.43 -18.04
CA THR A 2 -24.18 2.15 -17.32
C THR A 2 -22.86 2.16 -16.58
N ALA A 3 -22.92 2.36 -15.26
CA ALA A 3 -21.79 2.16 -14.36
C ALA A 3 -21.59 0.64 -14.16
N ALA A 4 -20.40 0.14 -14.45
CA ALA A 4 -19.99 -1.21 -14.11
C ALA A 4 -18.65 -1.13 -13.38
N ALA A 5 -18.68 -1.56 -12.13
CA ALA A 5 -17.60 -1.61 -11.17
C ALA A 5 -16.31 -2.16 -11.80
N GLN A 6 -15.27 -1.32 -11.90
CA GLN A 6 -13.95 -1.79 -12.26
C GLN A 6 -13.40 -2.60 -11.08
N ALA A 7 -13.14 -3.88 -11.35
CA ALA A 7 -12.57 -4.84 -10.43
C ALA A 7 -11.33 -4.26 -9.74
N ALA A 8 -11.33 -4.37 -8.41
CA ALA A 8 -10.28 -3.96 -7.50
C ALA A 8 -8.89 -4.31 -8.05
N GLN A 9 -8.12 -3.29 -8.39
CA GLN A 9 -6.72 -3.41 -8.78
C GLN A 9 -5.92 -3.78 -7.53
N ASN A 10 -5.86 -5.07 -7.18
CA ASN A 10 -4.99 -5.71 -6.17
C ASN A 10 -4.37 -4.76 -5.13
N ALA A 11 -5.21 -4.09 -4.32
CA ALA A 11 -4.70 -3.28 -3.23
C ALA A 11 -4.04 -4.22 -2.22
N ILE A 12 -2.76 -3.97 -1.90
CA ILE A 12 -2.02 -4.76 -0.93
C ILE A 12 -2.54 -4.39 0.45
N GLU A 13 -3.19 -5.36 1.10
CA GLU A 13 -3.67 -5.19 2.47
C GLU A 13 -2.52 -5.31 3.47
N VAL A 14 -2.25 -4.22 4.18
CA VAL A 14 -1.14 -4.11 5.13
C VAL A 14 -1.69 -4.04 6.56
N GLY A 15 -1.08 -4.82 7.46
CA GLY A 15 -1.39 -4.80 8.89
C GLY A 15 -0.47 -3.84 9.66
N ALA A 16 -0.67 -3.75 10.98
CA ALA A 16 0.22 -2.98 11.86
C ALA A 16 1.65 -3.56 11.88
N GLU A 17 1.76 -4.88 11.67
CA GLU A 17 3.01 -5.62 11.57
C GLU A 17 3.85 -5.26 10.33
N ASP A 18 3.21 -4.75 9.28
CA ASP A 18 3.86 -4.33 8.03
C ASP A 18 4.31 -2.86 8.08
N LEU A 19 4.06 -2.16 9.18
CA LEU A 19 4.46 -0.77 9.36
C LEU A 19 5.91 -0.63 9.83
N PRO A 20 6.63 0.39 9.33
CA PRO A 20 6.23 1.32 8.27
C PRO A 20 6.21 0.64 6.90
N VAL A 21 5.16 0.86 6.11
CA VAL A 21 5.05 0.26 4.77
C VAL A 21 6.03 0.95 3.83
N TYR A 22 6.85 0.15 3.14
CA TYR A 22 7.77 0.65 2.12
C TYR A 22 7.69 -0.16 0.83
N CYS A 23 7.88 0.52 -0.28
CA CYS A 23 7.95 -0.08 -1.61
C CYS A 23 9.31 0.29 -2.24
N PRO A 24 10.09 -0.67 -2.78
CA PRO A 24 9.80 -2.10 -2.91
C PRO A 24 9.97 -2.86 -1.58
N GLY A 25 9.04 -3.76 -1.28
CA GLY A 25 9.10 -4.61 -0.08
C GLY A 25 10.21 -5.67 -0.16
N PRO A 26 10.51 -6.37 0.95
CA PRO A 26 11.61 -7.34 1.01
C PRO A 26 11.41 -8.58 0.10
N LYS A 27 10.17 -8.85 -0.30
CA LYS A 27 9.81 -9.92 -1.25
C LYS A 27 9.59 -9.40 -2.67
N ALA A 28 9.78 -8.11 -2.92
CA ALA A 28 9.54 -7.53 -4.23
C ALA A 28 10.65 -7.98 -5.20
N PRO A 29 10.33 -8.21 -6.48
CA PRO A 29 11.33 -8.62 -7.46
C PRO A 29 12.43 -7.56 -7.63
N LEU A 30 13.66 -8.02 -7.87
CA LEU A 30 14.87 -7.21 -8.15
C LEU A 30 14.72 -6.22 -9.31
N TRP A 31 13.72 -6.38 -10.17
CA TRP A 31 13.44 -5.47 -11.30
C TRP A 31 12.68 -4.21 -10.89
N SER A 32 12.38 -3.99 -9.61
CA SER A 32 11.66 -2.81 -9.10
C SER A 32 12.53 -1.54 -9.19
N MET A 33 12.92 -1.10 -10.39
CA MET A 33 13.92 -0.04 -10.70
C MET A 33 13.58 1.39 -10.19
N HIS A 34 13.01 1.53 -8.99
CA HIS A 34 12.75 2.79 -8.33
C HIS A 34 13.32 2.79 -6.91
N PRO A 35 13.63 3.98 -6.35
CA PRO A 35 14.04 4.12 -4.97
C PRO A 35 13.01 3.58 -3.98
N ARG A 36 13.50 3.17 -2.80
CA ARG A 36 12.63 2.82 -1.68
C ARG A 36 11.88 4.07 -1.20
N VAL A 37 10.57 3.98 -1.15
CA VAL A 37 9.69 5.00 -0.56
C VAL A 37 8.88 4.42 0.57
N PHE A 38 8.61 5.26 1.56
CA PHE A 38 7.71 4.94 2.67
C PHE A 38 6.33 5.48 2.34
N LEU A 39 5.31 4.64 2.52
CA LEU A 39 3.92 4.99 2.30
C LEU A 39 3.23 5.17 3.65
N ASP A 40 2.61 6.33 3.85
CA ASP A 40 1.93 6.66 5.10
C ASP A 40 0.49 6.12 5.15
N VAL A 41 0.35 4.80 4.98
CA VAL A 41 -0.94 4.10 5.09
C VAL A 41 -1.51 4.09 6.50
N ALA A 42 -0.67 4.36 7.51
CA ALA A 42 -1.09 4.37 8.91
C ALA A 42 -2.02 5.56 9.19
N HIS A 43 -1.64 6.77 8.75
CA HIS A 43 -2.48 7.94 8.99
C HIS A 43 -3.64 8.08 7.99
N THR A 44 -3.42 7.73 6.72
CA THR A 44 -4.42 7.95 5.66
C THR A 44 -5.36 6.76 5.46
N GLY A 45 -5.03 5.57 5.97
CA GLY A 45 -5.75 4.32 5.73
C GLY A 45 -5.47 3.68 4.36
N SER A 46 -5.01 4.44 3.37
CA SER A 46 -4.51 3.93 2.10
C SER A 46 -3.49 4.87 1.46
N ALA A 47 -2.54 4.31 0.74
CA ALA A 47 -1.53 5.08 0.02
C ALA A 47 -1.08 4.34 -1.24
N ARG A 48 -0.73 5.10 -2.27
CA ARG A 48 -0.31 4.57 -3.56
C ARG A 48 1.15 4.89 -3.80
N CYS A 49 1.92 3.90 -4.24
CA CYS A 49 3.32 4.13 -4.58
C CYS A 49 3.39 4.99 -5.87
N PRO A 50 4.13 6.12 -5.87
CA PRO A 50 4.23 6.99 -7.04
C PRO A 50 5.03 6.38 -8.19
N TYR A 51 5.79 5.31 -7.94
CA TYR A 51 6.65 4.67 -8.94
C TYR A 51 6.00 3.46 -9.59
N CYS A 52 5.62 2.46 -8.79
CA CYS A 52 5.00 1.23 -9.31
C CYS A 52 3.48 1.34 -9.46
N GLY A 53 2.85 2.38 -8.89
CA GLY A 53 1.40 2.57 -8.94
C GLY A 53 0.61 1.59 -8.06
N THR A 54 1.26 0.71 -7.30
CA THR A 54 0.63 -0.22 -6.36
C THR A 54 -0.07 0.53 -5.25
N GLU A 55 -1.33 0.16 -5.00
CA GLU A 55 -2.13 0.67 -3.89
C GLU A 55 -1.92 -0.21 -2.66
N TYR A 56 -1.65 0.41 -1.52
CA TYR A 56 -1.53 -0.23 -0.22
C TYR A 56 -2.67 0.26 0.65
N ARG A 57 -3.39 -0.65 1.30
CA ARG A 57 -4.55 -0.33 2.12
C ARG A 57 -4.42 -0.97 3.48
N LEU A 58 -4.60 -0.17 4.53
CA LEU A 58 -4.57 -0.66 5.90
C LEU A 58 -5.74 -1.62 6.13
N LYS A 59 -5.46 -2.80 6.73
CA LYS A 59 -6.49 -3.77 7.07
C LYS A 59 -7.49 -3.15 8.06
N PRO A 60 -8.81 -3.35 7.86
CA PRO A 60 -9.82 -2.83 8.76
C PRO A 60 -9.62 -3.40 10.18
N GLY A 61 -9.60 -2.53 11.19
CA GLY A 61 -9.34 -2.90 12.58
C GLY A 61 -7.87 -2.86 13.01
N THR A 62 -6.96 -2.49 12.11
CA THR A 62 -5.56 -2.27 12.46
C THR A 62 -5.42 -1.00 13.29
N VAL A 63 -5.06 -1.15 14.57
CA VAL A 63 -4.74 -0.03 15.46
C VAL A 63 -3.30 0.39 15.21
N VAL A 64 -3.14 1.51 14.52
CA VAL A 64 -1.84 2.13 14.28
C VAL A 64 -1.61 3.18 15.36
N HIS A 65 -0.74 2.85 16.31
CA HIS A 65 -0.26 3.80 17.31
C HIS A 65 0.76 4.73 16.64
N GLY A 66 0.27 5.82 16.03
CA GLY A 66 1.09 6.97 15.68
C GLY A 66 1.58 7.63 16.98
N HIS A 67 2.89 7.87 17.08
CA HIS A 67 3.54 8.43 18.27
C HIS A 67 3.81 9.93 18.12
#